data_AF-A0A1R1YE54-F1
#
_entry.id   AF-A0A1R1YE54-F1
#
_cell.length_a   1.000
_cell.length_b   1.000
_cell.length_c   1.000
_cell.angle_alpha   90.00
_cell.angle_beta   90.00
_cell.angle_gamma   90.00
#
_symmetry.space_group_name_H-M   'P 1'
#
loop_
_entity.id
_entity.type
_entity.pdbx_description
1 polymer ?
#
loop_
_entity_poly.entity_id
_entity_poly.type
_entity_poly.pdbx_seq_one_letter_code
_entity_poly.pdbx_strand_id
1 'polypeptide(L)'
;MTRINAFLFIISATAAALNNVSSTYVYEPLYKSGSNTVVRQRDAQAPTFEELHKGAMSSRTLYDSNSISETGWTERNLNFVTNAALENNEIVCNNCAANGNGELEIIDVPNFGKCIGGFCQYQNSGCYYNEQQKYWWKCIPKEYNEKNAKSNEKHGQIIKKDDGCWYSKNIDPFKITSSPNSKNYDLRNPIYIPCNKAGFSVFLDLETKDDIYFLLTDKIDYKLSDKAVEISMNFKDQVFKYNEGVISQNIKGNGQKPSSSKAFSGRVEISYSGHFLEIKIDDEGRPSYEILNKLFKGLYLALLTGKVEISYGFFYCFDKIDCSATNAPISTKATSVMTKTSSVAPPETSAASIQTTLTAE
;
A
#
# COMPACT_ATOMS: atom_id res chain seq x y z
N MET A 1 31.94 19.39 66.57
CA MET A 1 31.85 17.91 66.67
C MET A 1 31.06 17.42 65.48
N THR A 2 31.77 16.89 64.49
CA THR A 2 31.31 16.56 63.14
C THR A 2 30.60 15.20 63.16
N ARG A 3 29.37 15.11 62.64
CA ARG A 3 28.74 13.83 62.29
C ARG A 3 28.39 13.89 60.80
N ILE A 4 29.21 13.23 60.00
CA ILE A 4 28.98 13.00 58.57
C ILE A 4 28.04 11.80 58.47
N ASN A 5 26.80 12.03 58.05
CA ASN A 5 25.90 10.96 57.61
C ASN A 5 26.33 10.52 56.21
N ALA A 6 26.97 9.36 56.12
CA ALA A 6 27.24 8.69 54.86
C ALA A 6 25.96 7.97 54.40
N PHE A 7 25.27 8.55 53.41
CA PHE A 7 24.24 7.84 52.66
C PHE A 7 24.93 6.96 51.62
N LEU A 8 24.85 5.64 51.82
CA LEU A 8 25.21 4.63 50.83
C LEU A 8 24.16 4.62 49.72
N PHE A 9 24.51 5.15 48.54
CA PHE A 9 23.77 4.89 47.31
C PHE A 9 24.13 3.48 46.83
N ILE A 10 23.21 2.52 47.03
CA ILE A 10 23.26 1.24 46.36
C ILE A 10 22.80 1.49 44.92
N ILE A 11 23.76 1.61 43.99
CA ILE A 11 23.48 1.54 42.56
C ILE A 11 23.26 0.05 42.25
N SER A 12 22.00 -0.38 42.29
CA SER A 12 21.59 -1.63 41.68
C SER A 12 21.75 -1.49 40.17
N ALA A 13 22.90 -1.92 39.65
CA ALA A 13 23.10 -2.14 38.23
C ALA A 13 22.21 -3.32 37.82
N THR A 14 20.97 -3.04 37.42
CA THR A 14 20.21 -3.97 36.61
C THR A 14 20.95 -4.08 35.29
N ALA A 15 21.64 -5.20 35.08
CA ALA A 15 22.09 -5.60 33.77
C ALA A 15 20.86 -5.64 32.86
N ALA A 16 20.70 -4.63 32.01
CA ALA A 16 19.83 -4.76 30.86
C ALA A 16 20.44 -5.88 30.02
N ALA A 17 19.87 -7.07 30.11
CA ALA A 17 20.08 -8.09 29.11
C ALA A 17 19.60 -7.47 27.79
N LEU A 18 20.56 -7.00 26.98
CA LEU A 18 20.35 -6.72 25.58
C LEU A 18 19.98 -8.07 24.96
N ASN A 19 18.68 -8.35 24.89
CA ASN A 19 18.17 -9.28 23.89
C ASN A 19 18.54 -8.63 22.55
N ASN A 20 19.68 -9.05 21.98
CA ASN A 20 19.95 -8.84 20.58
C ASN A 20 18.87 -9.61 19.82
N VAL A 21 17.72 -8.96 19.61
CA VAL A 21 16.69 -9.47 18.72
C VAL A 21 17.34 -9.45 17.34
N SER A 22 17.67 -10.63 16.81
CA SER A 22 18.15 -10.75 15.44
C SER A 22 17.07 -10.17 14.53
N SER A 23 17.36 -9.05 13.89
CA SER A 23 16.53 -8.46 12.85
C SER A 23 16.80 -9.16 11.53
N THR A 24 15.80 -9.21 10.65
CA THR A 24 15.87 -9.72 9.28
C THR A 24 15.22 -8.72 8.35
N TYR A 25 15.51 -8.85 7.05
CA TYR A 25 14.76 -8.15 6.02
C TYR A 25 13.64 -9.01 5.43
N VAL A 26 12.45 -8.41 5.28
CA VAL A 26 11.33 -8.98 4.53
C VAL A 26 11.00 -8.12 3.32
N TYR A 27 10.58 -8.75 2.24
CA TYR A 27 10.18 -8.04 1.02
C TYR A 27 8.68 -8.11 0.86
N GLU A 28 8.08 -6.96 0.60
CA GLU A 28 6.65 -6.80 0.40
C GLU A 28 6.41 -6.30 -1.04
N PRO A 29 5.58 -6.97 -1.84
CA PRO A 29 5.25 -6.47 -3.17
C PRO A 29 4.39 -5.22 -3.03
N LEU A 30 4.82 -4.14 -3.69
CA LEU A 30 4.10 -2.87 -3.69
C LEU A 30 3.16 -2.79 -4.90
N TYR A 31 3.71 -2.91 -6.12
CA TYR A 31 2.95 -2.77 -7.36
C TYR A 31 3.68 -3.39 -8.55
N LYS A 32 3.00 -3.47 -9.70
CA LYS A 32 3.60 -3.86 -10.97
C LYS A 32 3.98 -2.63 -11.80
N SER A 33 5.22 -2.58 -12.26
CA SER A 33 5.71 -1.60 -13.23
C SER A 33 6.11 -2.32 -14.52
N GLY A 34 5.15 -2.46 -15.44
CA GLY A 34 5.31 -3.33 -16.61
C GLY A 34 5.37 -4.80 -16.18
N SER A 35 6.40 -5.53 -16.61
CA SER A 35 6.66 -6.90 -16.14
C SER A 35 7.27 -6.94 -14.74
N ASN A 36 7.85 -5.83 -14.26
CA ASN A 36 8.54 -5.80 -12.98
C ASN A 36 7.58 -5.66 -11.81
N THR A 37 7.97 -6.24 -10.68
CA THR A 37 7.31 -6.10 -9.38
C THR A 37 8.16 -5.20 -8.52
N VAL A 38 7.63 -4.03 -8.20
CA VAL A 38 8.30 -3.14 -7.29
C VAL A 38 8.05 -3.64 -5.88
N VAL A 39 9.10 -3.87 -5.12
CA VAL A 39 9.05 -4.34 -3.74
C VAL A 39 9.66 -3.33 -2.78
N ARG A 40 9.26 -3.39 -1.53
CA ARG A 40 9.89 -2.66 -0.43
C ARG A 40 10.53 -3.64 0.54
N GLN A 41 11.75 -3.33 0.97
CA GLN A 41 12.42 -3.95 2.09
C GLN A 41 11.89 -3.36 3.40
N ARG A 42 11.51 -4.21 4.35
CA ARG A 42 11.21 -3.80 5.73
C ARG A 42 12.08 -4.56 6.72
N ASP A 43 12.45 -3.89 7.80
CA ASP A 43 13.05 -4.52 8.97
C ASP A 43 11.95 -5.29 9.72
N ALA A 44 12.23 -6.55 10.00
CA ALA A 44 11.38 -7.41 10.80
C ALA A 44 12.22 -8.12 11.86
N GLN A 45 11.56 -8.57 12.91
CA GLN A 45 12.19 -9.52 13.83
C GLN A 45 12.36 -10.87 13.12
N ALA A 46 13.53 -11.50 13.25
CA ALA A 46 13.73 -12.85 12.75
C ALA A 46 12.71 -13.79 13.41
N PRO A 47 11.98 -14.60 12.62
CA PRO A 47 10.90 -15.39 13.17
C PRO A 47 11.45 -16.57 13.98
N THR A 48 10.80 -16.87 15.10
CA THR A 48 11.08 -18.05 15.90
C THR A 48 10.35 -19.28 15.35
N PHE A 49 10.81 -20.48 15.72
CA PHE A 49 10.10 -21.72 15.39
C PHE A 49 8.64 -21.70 15.85
N GLU A 50 8.37 -21.21 17.07
CA GLU A 50 7.02 -21.20 17.63
C GLU A 50 6.07 -20.31 16.83
N GLU A 51 6.51 -19.12 16.43
CA GLU A 51 5.74 -18.19 15.61
C GLU A 51 5.43 -18.76 14.23
N LEU A 52 6.44 -19.32 13.55
CA LEU A 52 6.26 -19.96 12.25
C LEU A 52 5.36 -21.17 12.35
N HIS A 53 5.60 -22.06 13.31
CA HIS A 53 4.83 -23.29 13.49
C HIS A 53 3.36 -22.98 13.78
N LYS A 54 3.08 -22.00 14.64
CA LYS A 54 1.71 -21.56 14.95
C LYS A 54 1.03 -20.93 13.74
N GLY A 55 1.72 -20.05 13.02
CA GLY A 55 1.22 -19.42 11.80
C GLY A 55 0.90 -20.45 10.71
N ALA A 56 1.86 -21.32 10.41
CA ALA A 56 1.75 -22.41 9.45
C ALA A 56 0.60 -23.37 9.76
N MET A 57 0.41 -23.76 11.03
CA MET A 57 -0.72 -24.61 11.46
C MET A 57 -2.07 -23.95 11.25
N SER A 58 -2.14 -22.62 11.41
CA SER A 58 -3.40 -21.87 11.29
C SER A 58 -3.77 -21.54 9.85
N SER A 59 -2.80 -21.54 8.94
CA SER A 59 -3.01 -21.13 7.55
C SER A 59 -3.57 -22.25 6.69
N ARG A 60 -4.69 -21.97 6.02
CA ARG A 60 -5.31 -22.84 5.01
C ARG A 60 -5.15 -22.30 3.59
N THR A 61 -4.63 -21.09 3.47
CA THR A 61 -4.50 -20.40 2.19
C THR A 61 -3.29 -20.96 1.46
N LEU A 62 -3.53 -21.54 0.28
CA LEU A 62 -2.49 -22.07 -0.59
C LEU A 62 -2.58 -21.38 -1.93
N TYR A 63 -1.45 -20.83 -2.37
CA TYR A 63 -1.27 -20.31 -3.71
C TYR A 63 -0.36 -21.22 -4.52
N ASP A 64 -0.72 -21.37 -5.79
CA ASP A 64 0.04 -22.05 -6.83
C ASP A 64 0.39 -21.06 -7.95
N SER A 65 1.15 -21.51 -8.95
CA SER A 65 1.64 -20.65 -10.03
C SER A 65 0.55 -19.89 -10.78
N ASN A 66 -0.70 -20.38 -10.73
CA ASN A 66 -1.84 -19.75 -11.38
C ASN A 66 -2.50 -18.66 -10.52
N SER A 67 -2.34 -18.73 -9.20
CA SER A 67 -3.09 -17.91 -8.22
C SER A 67 -2.23 -16.94 -7.41
N ILE A 68 -0.91 -17.12 -7.39
CA ILE A 68 0.00 -16.29 -6.58
C ILE A 68 0.01 -14.81 -6.94
N SER A 69 -0.40 -14.45 -8.16
CA SER A 69 -0.58 -13.07 -8.61
C SER A 69 -1.53 -12.26 -7.74
N GLU A 70 -2.48 -12.91 -7.06
CA GLU A 70 -3.40 -12.27 -6.10
C GLU A 70 -2.66 -11.64 -4.90
N THR A 71 -1.46 -12.14 -4.59
CA THR A 71 -0.62 -11.64 -3.48
C THR A 71 0.31 -10.50 -3.89
N GLY A 72 0.28 -10.10 -5.18
CA GLY A 72 1.22 -9.15 -5.78
C GLY A 72 2.49 -9.79 -6.34
N TRP A 73 2.80 -11.02 -5.94
CA TRP A 73 3.93 -11.80 -6.44
C TRP A 73 3.62 -12.54 -7.74
N THR A 74 4.60 -12.78 -8.59
CA THR A 74 4.51 -13.81 -9.64
C THR A 74 5.37 -15.01 -9.28
N GLU A 75 5.12 -16.15 -9.92
CA GLU A 75 6.01 -17.32 -9.82
C GLU A 75 7.46 -16.95 -10.13
N ARG A 76 7.69 -16.13 -11.18
CA ARG A 76 9.03 -15.66 -11.54
C ARG A 76 9.66 -14.80 -10.46
N ASN A 77 8.89 -13.94 -9.78
CA ASN A 77 9.42 -13.19 -8.64
C ASN A 77 9.90 -14.14 -7.55
N LEU A 78 9.09 -15.14 -7.19
CA LEU A 78 9.39 -16.03 -6.08
C LEU A 78 10.60 -16.95 -6.31
N ASN A 79 11.23 -16.95 -7.48
CA ASN A 79 12.55 -17.57 -7.66
C ASN A 79 13.65 -16.91 -6.78
N PHE A 80 13.42 -15.70 -6.27
CA PHE A 80 14.33 -15.08 -5.30
C PHE A 80 14.47 -15.94 -4.03
N VAL A 81 13.41 -16.66 -3.62
CA VAL A 81 13.43 -17.49 -2.40
C VAL A 81 14.25 -18.76 -2.56
N THR A 82 14.57 -19.16 -3.79
CA THR A 82 15.47 -20.29 -4.08
C THR A 82 16.88 -19.82 -4.39
N ASN A 83 17.02 -18.68 -5.06
CA ASN A 83 18.31 -18.18 -5.53
C ASN A 83 18.98 -17.20 -4.55
N ALA A 84 18.28 -16.84 -3.46
CA ALA A 84 18.72 -15.87 -2.46
C ALA A 84 19.18 -14.53 -3.06
N ALA A 85 18.54 -14.09 -4.15
CA ALA A 85 18.87 -12.85 -4.84
C ALA A 85 17.61 -12.26 -5.47
N LEU A 86 17.43 -10.93 -5.42
CA LEU A 86 16.31 -10.27 -6.11
C LEU A 86 16.56 -10.10 -7.61
N GLU A 87 17.82 -10.07 -8.03
CA GLU A 87 18.22 -9.92 -9.43
C GLU A 87 17.67 -11.04 -10.31
N ASN A 88 17.40 -10.70 -11.58
CA ASN A 88 16.87 -11.63 -12.60
C ASN A 88 15.48 -12.24 -12.30
N ASN A 89 14.77 -11.72 -11.29
CA ASN A 89 13.44 -12.20 -10.91
C ASN A 89 12.32 -11.20 -11.24
N GLU A 90 12.56 -10.22 -12.13
CA GLU A 90 11.62 -9.13 -12.41
C GLU A 90 11.19 -8.39 -11.13
N ILE A 91 12.13 -8.24 -10.19
CA ILE A 91 11.94 -7.50 -8.95
C ILE A 91 12.76 -6.22 -9.03
N VAL A 92 12.12 -5.09 -8.76
CA VAL A 92 12.78 -3.80 -8.56
C VAL A 92 12.57 -3.43 -7.11
N CYS A 93 13.63 -3.19 -6.36
CA CYS A 93 13.49 -2.82 -4.96
C CYS A 93 13.63 -1.32 -4.76
N ASN A 94 12.64 -0.69 -4.12
CA ASN A 94 12.58 0.76 -3.98
C ASN A 94 13.56 1.30 -2.92
N ASN A 95 13.82 0.53 -1.87
CA ASN A 95 14.60 0.97 -0.69
C ASN A 95 15.55 -0.14 -0.18
N CYS A 96 15.96 -1.07 -1.04
CA CYS A 96 16.88 -2.12 -0.61
C CYS A 96 18.25 -1.54 -0.29
N ALA A 97 18.78 -1.90 0.88
CA ALA A 97 20.20 -1.69 1.15
C ALA A 97 20.98 -2.60 0.19
N ALA A 98 21.85 -2.02 -0.65
CA ALA A 98 22.73 -2.80 -1.48
C ALA A 98 23.73 -3.54 -0.59
N ASN A 99 23.47 -4.81 -0.28
CA ASN A 99 24.51 -5.69 0.23
C ASN A 99 25.60 -5.78 -0.84
N GLY A 100 26.88 -5.69 -0.45
CA GLY A 100 28.02 -5.62 -1.38
C GLY A 100 28.13 -6.77 -2.40
N ASN A 101 27.35 -7.84 -2.21
CA ASN A 101 27.32 -9.04 -3.06
C ASN A 101 25.95 -9.30 -3.72
N GLY A 102 24.92 -8.47 -3.48
CA GLY A 102 23.57 -8.67 -4.03
C GLY A 102 22.76 -9.85 -3.45
N GLU A 103 23.36 -10.62 -2.53
CA GLU A 103 22.73 -11.76 -1.87
C GLU A 103 21.82 -11.33 -0.70
N LEU A 104 20.72 -12.06 -0.55
CA LEU A 104 19.75 -11.92 0.52
C LEU A 104 20.18 -12.72 1.74
N GLU A 105 19.87 -12.18 2.91
CA GLU A 105 20.06 -12.88 4.18
C GLU A 105 19.21 -14.17 4.22
N ILE A 106 19.84 -15.26 4.65
CA ILE A 106 19.20 -16.55 4.86
C ILE A 106 19.19 -16.83 6.34
N ILE A 107 18.00 -17.06 6.90
CA ILE A 107 17.82 -17.40 8.30
C ILE A 107 17.46 -18.87 8.42
N ASP A 108 18.30 -19.64 9.09
CA ASP A 108 17.98 -21.00 9.50
C ASP A 108 17.16 -20.96 10.79
N VAL A 109 15.88 -21.35 10.71
CA VAL A 109 15.02 -21.52 11.87
C VAL A 109 14.99 -23.01 12.24
N PRO A 110 15.59 -23.40 13.38
CA PRO A 110 15.67 -24.80 13.80
C PRO A 110 14.30 -25.47 13.78
N ASN A 111 14.24 -26.69 13.25
CA ASN A 111 13.05 -27.53 13.10
C ASN A 111 11.97 -27.01 12.13
N PHE A 112 12.08 -25.78 11.61
CA PHE A 112 11.20 -25.28 10.55
C PHE A 112 11.87 -25.33 9.19
N GLY A 113 13.05 -24.73 9.05
CA GLY A 113 13.79 -24.65 7.78
C GLY A 113 14.35 -23.25 7.52
N LYS A 114 14.48 -22.88 6.25
CA LYS A 114 15.17 -21.67 5.80
C LYS A 114 14.21 -20.55 5.44
N CYS A 115 14.46 -19.35 5.94
CA CYS A 115 13.70 -18.15 5.63
C CYS A 115 14.52 -17.17 4.80
N ILE A 116 13.94 -16.66 3.72
CA ILE A 116 14.54 -15.67 2.83
C ILE A 116 13.46 -14.65 2.49
N GLY A 117 13.69 -13.38 2.84
CA GLY A 117 12.84 -12.27 2.41
C GLY A 117 11.37 -12.37 2.82
N GLY A 118 11.08 -13.02 3.96
CA GLY A 118 9.72 -13.23 4.47
C GLY A 118 9.06 -14.55 4.04
N PHE A 119 9.73 -15.38 3.24
CA PHE A 119 9.27 -16.73 2.91
C PHE A 119 10.13 -17.78 3.59
N CYS A 120 9.50 -18.71 4.30
CA CYS A 120 10.16 -19.80 5.02
C CYS A 120 9.84 -21.15 4.37
N GLN A 121 10.87 -21.80 3.82
CA GLN A 121 10.76 -23.14 3.29
C GLN A 121 10.68 -24.16 4.44
N TYR A 122 9.62 -24.97 4.46
CA TYR A 122 9.50 -26.02 5.46
C TYR A 122 10.42 -27.20 5.15
N GLN A 123 11.44 -27.43 5.97
CA GLN A 123 12.32 -28.62 5.95
C GLN A 123 12.76 -29.08 4.55
N ASN A 124 13.12 -28.14 3.68
CA ASN A 124 13.49 -28.39 2.28
C ASN A 124 12.42 -29.13 1.43
N SER A 125 11.16 -29.11 1.86
CA SER A 125 10.03 -29.78 1.18
C SER A 125 9.64 -29.14 -0.16
N GLY A 126 10.10 -27.92 -0.43
CA GLY A 126 9.62 -27.12 -1.54
C GLY A 126 8.28 -26.41 -1.27
N CYS A 127 7.72 -26.55 -0.07
CA CYS A 127 6.58 -25.77 0.41
C CYS A 127 7.09 -24.54 1.17
N TYR A 128 6.58 -23.36 0.83
CA TYR A 128 7.03 -22.10 1.42
C TYR A 128 5.88 -21.42 2.16
N TYR A 129 6.12 -21.04 3.41
CA TYR A 129 5.18 -20.25 4.19
C TYR A 129 5.58 -18.78 4.13
N ASN A 130 4.70 -17.90 3.64
CA ASN A 130 4.90 -16.47 3.74
C ASN A 130 4.54 -16.01 5.15
N GLU A 131 5.55 -15.58 5.91
CA GLU A 131 5.39 -15.21 7.30
C GLU A 131 4.62 -13.90 7.45
N GLN A 132 4.67 -12.99 6.49
CA GLN A 132 4.01 -11.68 6.61
C GLN A 132 2.51 -11.74 6.30
N GLN A 133 2.14 -12.38 5.19
CA GLN A 133 0.77 -12.51 4.69
C GLN A 133 0.11 -13.85 5.07
N LYS A 134 0.82 -14.70 5.83
CA LYS A 134 0.31 -15.90 6.49
C LYS A 134 -0.34 -16.92 5.54
N TYR A 135 0.28 -17.19 4.39
CA TYR A 135 -0.18 -18.20 3.41
C TYR A 135 0.92 -19.17 3.00
N TRP A 136 0.55 -20.28 2.35
CA TRP A 136 1.45 -21.25 1.74
C TRP A 136 1.60 -21.06 0.23
N TRP A 137 2.80 -21.32 -0.29
CA TRP A 137 3.16 -21.32 -1.69
C TRP A 137 3.65 -22.72 -2.11
N LYS A 138 3.20 -23.19 -3.29
CA LYS A 138 3.39 -24.52 -3.89
C LYS A 138 2.66 -25.67 -3.18
N CYS A 139 2.78 -25.79 -1.86
CA CYS A 139 2.15 -26.87 -1.11
C CYS A 139 2.00 -26.57 0.38
N ILE A 140 1.19 -27.38 1.06
CA ILE A 140 1.10 -27.45 2.52
C ILE A 140 1.71 -28.79 2.96
N PRO A 141 2.74 -28.81 3.82
CA PRO A 141 3.33 -30.05 4.31
C PRO A 141 2.30 -30.94 5.03
N LYS A 142 2.48 -32.27 4.92
CA LYS A 142 1.53 -33.25 5.46
C LYS A 142 1.22 -33.06 6.95
N GLU A 143 2.21 -32.69 7.75
CA GLU A 143 2.06 -32.47 9.20
C GLU A 143 1.10 -31.32 9.54
N TYR A 144 0.97 -30.33 8.64
CA TYR A 144 0.01 -29.25 8.72
C TYR A 144 -1.34 -29.59 8.04
N ASN A 145 -1.36 -30.64 7.24
CA ASN A 145 -2.55 -31.13 6.53
C ASN A 145 -3.31 -32.22 7.34
N GLU A 146 -2.60 -33.11 8.04
CA GLU A 146 -3.14 -34.35 8.64
C GLU A 146 -3.88 -34.17 9.98
N LYS A 147 -3.58 -33.14 10.76
CA LYS A 147 -4.35 -32.83 12.00
C LYS A 147 -5.83 -32.50 11.73
N ASN A 148 -6.23 -32.32 10.46
CA ASN A 148 -7.61 -32.08 10.05
C ASN A 148 -8.34 -33.32 9.52
N ALA A 149 -7.69 -34.48 9.34
CA ALA A 149 -8.38 -35.68 8.83
C ALA A 149 -9.34 -36.31 9.85
N LYS A 150 -9.09 -36.15 11.16
CA LYS A 150 -9.92 -36.73 12.24
C LYS A 150 -11.13 -35.87 12.64
N SER A 151 -11.35 -34.70 12.03
CA SER A 151 -12.58 -33.91 12.22
C SER A 151 -13.54 -33.95 11.01
N ASN A 152 -13.18 -34.67 9.94
CA ASN A 152 -13.79 -34.53 8.62
C ASN A 152 -14.76 -35.65 8.21
N GLU A 153 -15.31 -36.43 9.14
CA GLU A 153 -16.43 -37.35 8.84
C GLU A 153 -17.83 -36.73 8.98
N LYS A 154 -17.94 -35.41 9.20
CA LYS A 154 -19.27 -34.77 9.22
C LYS A 154 -19.40 -33.38 8.59
N HIS A 155 -18.49 -32.99 7.70
CA HIS A 155 -18.67 -31.79 6.88
C HIS A 155 -18.20 -32.01 5.44
N GLY A 156 -18.83 -32.97 4.76
CA GLY A 156 -19.05 -32.84 3.33
C GLY A 156 -20.13 -31.79 3.11
N GLN A 157 -19.78 -30.50 3.09
CA GLN A 157 -20.69 -29.44 2.70
C GLN A 157 -19.90 -28.18 2.34
N ILE A 158 -20.03 -27.81 1.06
CA ILE A 158 -20.04 -26.44 0.51
C ILE A 158 -18.74 -25.66 0.76
N ILE A 159 -18.08 -25.28 -0.34
CA ILE A 159 -17.18 -24.12 -0.37
C ILE A 159 -17.96 -22.94 0.21
N LYS A 160 -17.85 -22.70 1.50
CA LYS A 160 -18.05 -21.37 2.03
C LYS A 160 -16.88 -20.59 1.46
N LYS A 161 -17.19 -19.67 0.53
CA LYS A 161 -16.42 -18.44 0.46
C LYS A 161 -16.22 -18.02 1.91
N ASP A 162 -14.98 -17.99 2.34
CA ASP A 162 -14.67 -17.27 3.55
C ASP A 162 -15.06 -15.82 3.23
N ASP A 163 -16.15 -15.33 3.81
CA ASP A 163 -16.50 -13.91 3.79
C ASP A 163 -15.53 -13.16 4.73
N GLY A 164 -14.23 -13.46 4.60
CA GLY A 164 -13.15 -12.91 5.39
C GLY A 164 -12.97 -11.46 5.03
N CYS A 165 -13.21 -10.55 5.98
CA CYS A 165 -12.93 -9.13 5.78
C CYS A 165 -11.46 -8.96 5.36
N TRP A 166 -11.25 -8.52 4.14
CA TRP A 166 -9.92 -8.12 3.68
C TRP A 166 -9.47 -6.89 4.50
N TYR A 167 -8.48 -7.08 5.38
CA TYR A 167 -7.85 -6.02 6.18
C TYR A 167 -6.99 -5.07 5.35
N SER A 168 -6.80 -5.40 4.08
CA SER A 168 -6.11 -4.59 3.08
C SER A 168 -6.74 -4.80 1.72
N LYS A 169 -6.73 -3.78 0.86
CA LYS A 169 -7.20 -3.93 -0.51
C LYS A 169 -6.55 -2.92 -1.45
N ASN A 170 -6.35 -3.38 -2.69
CA ASN A 170 -5.97 -2.52 -3.81
C ASN A 170 -7.12 -1.58 -4.17
N ILE A 171 -6.75 -0.35 -4.49
CA ILE A 171 -7.63 0.67 -5.06
C ILE A 171 -7.33 0.67 -6.56
N ASP A 172 -8.33 0.28 -7.35
CA ASP A 172 -8.19 0.22 -8.80
C ASP A 172 -7.85 1.61 -9.35
N PRO A 173 -7.08 1.71 -10.45
CA PRO A 173 -6.76 3.00 -11.05
C PRO A 173 -8.01 3.79 -11.42
N PHE A 174 -8.00 5.09 -11.14
CA PHE A 174 -9.12 5.97 -11.45
C PHE A 174 -8.65 7.39 -11.73
N LYS A 175 -9.57 8.19 -12.29
CA LYS A 175 -9.30 9.57 -12.67
C LYS A 175 -10.38 10.48 -12.13
N ILE A 176 -9.97 11.62 -11.60
CA ILE A 176 -10.86 12.69 -11.21
C ILE A 176 -10.57 13.90 -12.08
N THR A 177 -11.63 14.55 -12.55
CA THR A 177 -11.57 15.82 -13.26
C THR A 177 -12.43 16.84 -12.53
N SER A 178 -11.93 18.06 -12.37
CA SER A 178 -12.72 19.16 -11.81
C SER A 178 -12.83 20.32 -12.77
N SER A 179 -14.03 20.93 -12.79
CA SER A 179 -14.26 22.20 -13.47
C SER A 179 -13.43 23.31 -12.81
N PRO A 180 -12.97 24.32 -13.56
CA PRO A 180 -12.17 25.39 -13.00
C PRO A 180 -12.84 26.06 -11.80
N ASN A 181 -12.09 26.19 -10.69
CA ASN A 181 -12.47 26.95 -9.50
C ASN A 181 -13.61 26.34 -8.67
N SER A 182 -13.79 25.02 -8.72
CA SER A 182 -14.74 24.32 -7.85
C SER A 182 -14.09 23.09 -7.23
N LYS A 183 -14.13 22.99 -5.90
CA LYS A 183 -13.70 21.79 -5.18
C LYS A 183 -14.90 20.87 -5.01
N ASN A 184 -15.09 19.95 -5.96
CA ASN A 184 -16.21 19.02 -5.96
C ASN A 184 -15.74 17.61 -5.61
N TYR A 185 -16.06 17.15 -4.41
CA TYR A 185 -15.83 15.76 -4.01
C TYR A 185 -16.84 14.85 -4.69
N ASP A 186 -16.37 13.73 -5.26
CA ASP A 186 -17.27 12.69 -5.77
C ASP A 186 -17.85 11.88 -4.62
N LEU A 187 -18.97 12.34 -4.09
CA LEU A 187 -19.66 11.68 -2.98
C LEU A 187 -20.24 10.30 -3.35
N ARG A 188 -20.27 9.93 -4.64
CA ARG A 188 -20.84 8.66 -5.11
C ARG A 188 -19.82 7.53 -5.08
N ASN A 189 -18.54 7.86 -5.13
CA ASN A 189 -17.45 6.89 -5.21
C ASN A 189 -16.37 7.14 -4.12
N PRO A 190 -16.72 7.00 -2.83
CA PRO A 190 -15.72 7.02 -1.77
C PRO A 190 -14.76 5.83 -1.86
N ILE A 191 -13.54 6.04 -1.38
CA ILE A 191 -12.69 4.95 -0.93
C ILE A 191 -13.14 4.61 0.51
N TYR A 192 -13.74 3.42 0.67
CA TYR A 192 -14.23 2.97 1.97
C TYR A 192 -13.09 2.49 2.87
N ILE A 193 -13.12 2.93 4.14
CA ILE A 193 -12.15 2.55 5.17
C ILE A 193 -12.85 1.58 6.15
N PRO A 194 -12.59 0.27 6.05
CA PRO A 194 -13.24 -0.72 6.91
C PRO A 194 -12.54 -0.87 8.27
N CYS A 195 -11.60 0.02 8.60
CA CYS A 195 -10.75 -0.12 9.78
C CYS A 195 -11.45 0.28 11.09
N ASN A 196 -10.90 -0.23 12.20
CA ASN A 196 -11.32 0.09 13.56
C ASN A 196 -10.51 1.31 14.08
N LYS A 197 -10.59 1.59 15.39
CA LYS A 197 -9.89 2.73 16.02
C LYS A 197 -8.37 2.60 16.07
N ALA A 198 -7.80 1.41 15.84
CA ALA A 198 -6.34 1.25 15.71
C ALA A 198 -5.81 2.02 14.50
N GLY A 199 -6.68 2.24 13.50
CA GLY A 199 -6.40 3.11 12.37
C GLY A 199 -6.00 2.37 11.10
N PHE A 200 -5.43 3.11 10.16
CA PHE A 200 -5.20 2.67 8.79
C PHE A 200 -4.00 3.39 8.16
N SER A 201 -3.53 2.85 7.04
CA SER A 201 -2.74 3.60 6.08
C SER A 201 -3.31 3.38 4.69
N VAL A 202 -3.40 4.46 3.93
CA VAL A 202 -3.73 4.45 2.50
C VAL A 202 -2.63 5.19 1.76
N PHE A 203 -2.17 4.62 0.66
CA PHE A 203 -1.24 5.30 -0.22
C PHE A 203 -1.73 5.25 -1.65
N LEU A 204 -1.45 6.33 -2.37
CA LEU A 204 -1.92 6.57 -3.73
C LEU A 204 -0.73 7.07 -4.56
N ASP A 205 -0.49 6.40 -5.67
CA ASP A 205 0.44 6.86 -6.71
C ASP A 205 -0.37 7.72 -7.68
N LEU A 206 0.00 8.99 -7.79
CA LEU A 206 -0.83 9.97 -8.48
C LEU A 206 -0.01 10.92 -9.35
N GLU A 207 -0.64 11.37 -10.43
CA GLU A 207 -0.15 12.44 -11.29
C GLU A 207 -1.21 13.54 -11.38
N THR A 208 -0.82 14.77 -11.03
CA THR A 208 -1.68 15.96 -11.07
C THR A 208 -0.93 17.16 -11.62
N LYS A 209 -1.69 18.15 -12.13
CA LYS A 209 -1.17 19.47 -12.52
C LYS A 209 -1.59 20.58 -11.55
N ASP A 210 -2.26 20.23 -10.45
CA ASP A 210 -2.78 21.16 -9.44
C ASP A 210 -2.76 20.52 -8.04
N ASP A 211 -3.05 21.35 -7.04
CA ASP A 211 -3.18 20.97 -5.63
C ASP A 211 -4.32 19.97 -5.41
N ILE A 212 -4.13 19.03 -4.47
CA ILE A 212 -5.11 17.98 -4.16
C ILE A 212 -5.70 18.20 -2.77
N TYR A 213 -6.97 17.83 -2.62
CA TYR A 213 -7.71 17.86 -1.36
C TYR A 213 -8.22 16.47 -1.03
N PHE A 214 -7.98 16.02 0.19
CA PHE A 214 -8.50 14.78 0.73
C PHE A 214 -9.52 15.08 1.82
N LEU A 215 -10.63 14.38 1.79
CA LEU A 215 -11.68 14.49 2.79
C LEU A 215 -11.86 13.15 3.48
N LEU A 216 -11.66 13.13 4.79
CA LEU A 216 -11.87 11.98 5.67
C LEU A 216 -13.16 12.16 6.47
N THR A 217 -14.03 11.16 6.41
CA THR A 217 -15.36 11.19 7.04
C THR A 217 -15.52 10.03 8.01
N ASP A 218 -16.31 10.21 9.06
CA ASP A 218 -16.66 9.15 10.02
C ASP A 218 -17.92 8.36 9.62
N LYS A 219 -18.55 8.74 8.51
CA LYS A 219 -19.78 8.14 7.95
C LYS A 219 -19.57 7.63 6.54
N ILE A 220 -20.20 6.49 6.24
CA ILE A 220 -20.29 5.90 4.90
C ILE A 220 -21.22 6.74 4.01
N ASP A 221 -22.30 7.28 4.59
CA ASP A 221 -23.31 8.10 3.93
C ASP A 221 -23.10 9.61 4.19
N TYR A 222 -21.86 10.06 4.07
CA TYR A 222 -21.48 11.46 4.33
C TYR A 222 -22.34 12.47 3.57
N LYS A 223 -22.81 13.49 4.29
CA LYS A 223 -23.52 14.66 3.75
C LYS A 223 -22.67 15.91 3.94
N LEU A 224 -22.86 16.90 3.08
CA LEU A 224 -22.11 18.18 3.15
C LEU A 224 -22.31 18.95 4.45
N SER A 225 -23.38 18.68 5.19
CA SER A 225 -23.65 19.25 6.51
C SER A 225 -22.91 18.54 7.64
N ASP A 226 -22.35 17.35 7.39
CA ASP A 226 -21.60 16.59 8.38
C ASP A 226 -20.22 17.21 8.60
N LYS A 227 -19.67 16.95 9.79
CA LYS A 227 -18.28 17.30 10.08
C LYS A 227 -17.36 16.30 9.39
N ALA A 228 -16.29 16.80 8.82
CA ALA A 228 -15.23 16.01 8.21
C ALA A 228 -13.87 16.62 8.51
N VAL A 229 -12.84 15.86 8.21
CA VAL A 229 -11.45 16.30 8.22
C VAL A 229 -11.01 16.50 6.78
N GLU A 230 -10.58 17.71 6.43
CA GLU A 230 -10.01 18.02 5.12
C GLU A 230 -8.51 18.26 5.24
N ILE A 231 -7.77 17.62 4.34
CA ILE A 231 -6.34 17.81 4.13
C ILE A 231 -6.17 18.48 2.78
N SER A 232 -5.53 19.63 2.76
CA SER A 232 -5.14 20.31 1.53
C SER A 232 -3.65 20.15 1.30
N MET A 233 -3.26 19.67 0.12
CA MET A 233 -1.88 19.48 -0.30
C MET A 233 -1.55 20.50 -1.38
N ASN A 234 -0.89 21.59 -0.98
CA ASN A 234 -0.37 22.57 -1.93
C ASN A 234 1.06 22.19 -2.31
N PHE A 235 1.24 21.68 -3.53
CA PHE A 235 2.52 21.11 -3.95
C PHE A 235 3.57 22.18 -4.26
N LYS A 236 3.13 23.34 -4.77
CA LYS A 236 4.03 24.44 -5.11
C LYS A 236 4.78 24.97 -3.90
N ASP A 237 4.04 25.26 -2.84
CA ASP A 237 4.57 25.89 -1.64
C ASP A 237 4.95 24.85 -0.57
N GLN A 238 4.73 23.55 -0.86
CA GLN A 238 4.83 22.43 0.09
C GLN A 238 4.04 22.68 1.39
N VAL A 239 2.91 23.39 1.27
CA VAL A 239 2.07 23.74 2.39
C VAL A 239 0.95 22.72 2.51
N PHE A 240 0.89 22.08 3.67
CA PHE A 240 -0.20 21.19 4.06
C PHE A 240 -1.11 21.92 5.02
N LYS A 241 -2.41 21.92 4.74
CA LYS A 241 -3.41 22.51 5.63
C LYS A 241 -4.38 21.46 6.10
N TYR A 242 -4.72 21.55 7.37
CA TYR A 242 -5.71 20.73 8.02
C TYR A 242 -6.90 21.59 8.41
N ASN A 243 -8.10 21.14 8.07
CA ASN A 243 -9.35 21.74 8.52
C ASN A 243 -10.27 20.67 9.09
N GLU A 244 -10.87 20.92 10.24
CA GLU A 244 -11.94 20.07 10.78
C GLU A 244 -13.23 20.88 10.91
N GLY A 245 -14.34 20.31 10.46
CA GLY A 245 -15.66 20.90 10.60
C GLY A 245 -16.54 20.65 9.39
N VAL A 246 -17.52 21.52 9.18
CA VAL A 246 -18.36 21.49 7.99
C VAL A 246 -17.56 22.07 6.82
N ILE A 247 -17.22 21.23 5.85
CA ILE A 247 -16.30 21.60 4.77
C ILE A 247 -17.07 22.26 3.62
N SER A 248 -16.77 23.53 3.35
CA SER A 248 -17.32 24.24 2.20
C SER A 248 -16.70 23.72 0.89
N GLN A 249 -17.57 23.27 -0.03
CA GLN A 249 -17.17 22.89 -1.41
C GLN A 249 -17.09 24.10 -2.35
N ASN A 250 -17.75 25.21 -2.00
CA ASN A 250 -17.84 26.41 -2.84
C ASN A 250 -16.65 27.36 -2.64
N ILE A 251 -15.43 26.83 -2.68
CA ILE A 251 -14.24 27.69 -2.74
C ILE A 251 -14.07 28.11 -4.20
N LYS A 252 -14.50 29.34 -4.52
CA LYS A 252 -14.18 29.97 -5.80
C LYS A 252 -12.69 30.32 -5.80
N GLY A 253 -11.90 29.55 -6.54
CA GLY A 253 -10.53 29.94 -6.90
C GLY A 253 -10.50 31.20 -7.75
N ASN A 254 -9.35 31.89 -7.78
CA ASN A 254 -9.14 33.14 -8.53
C ASN A 254 -9.07 32.97 -10.07
N GLY A 255 -9.59 31.90 -10.65
CA GLY A 255 -9.59 31.71 -12.11
C GLY A 255 -8.24 31.32 -12.71
N GLN A 256 -7.22 31.05 -11.89
CA GLN A 256 -5.89 30.68 -12.39
C GLN A 256 -5.89 29.25 -12.93
N LYS A 257 -5.41 29.10 -14.17
CA LYS A 257 -5.14 27.78 -14.77
C LYS A 257 -4.15 27.00 -13.89
N PRO A 258 -4.23 25.65 -13.88
CA PRO A 258 -3.20 24.82 -13.25
C PRO A 258 -1.81 25.24 -13.75
N SER A 259 -0.91 25.56 -12.83
CA SER A 259 0.48 25.95 -13.15
C SER A 259 1.37 24.72 -13.09
N SER A 260 2.38 24.63 -13.95
CA SER A 260 3.41 23.58 -13.84
C SER A 260 4.08 23.54 -12.46
N SER A 261 4.14 24.68 -11.76
CA SER A 261 4.65 24.78 -10.40
C SER A 261 3.82 24.04 -9.34
N LYS A 262 2.57 23.67 -9.66
CA LYS A 262 1.69 22.86 -8.81
C LYS A 262 1.59 21.40 -9.26
N ALA A 263 2.28 21.04 -10.34
CA ALA A 263 2.27 19.68 -10.82
C ALA A 263 3.02 18.78 -9.84
N PHE A 264 2.49 17.59 -9.62
CA PHE A 264 3.09 16.59 -8.75
C PHE A 264 2.87 15.21 -9.36
N SER A 265 3.91 14.39 -9.32
CA SER A 265 3.89 12.99 -9.72
C SER A 265 4.71 12.22 -8.69
N GLY A 266 4.06 11.31 -7.97
CA GLY A 266 4.67 10.60 -6.86
C GLY A 266 3.65 9.90 -5.98
N ARG A 267 4.09 9.47 -4.81
CA ARG A 267 3.27 8.77 -3.82
C ARG A 267 2.84 9.69 -2.71
N VAL A 268 1.56 9.64 -2.39
CA VAL A 268 0.99 10.24 -1.18
C VAL A 268 0.51 9.13 -0.25
N GLU A 269 1.00 9.09 0.98
CA GLU A 269 0.49 8.23 2.05
C GLU A 269 -0.26 9.08 3.09
N ILE A 270 -1.46 8.63 3.46
CA ILE A 270 -2.25 9.17 4.56
C ILE A 270 -2.40 8.05 5.58
N SER A 271 -1.80 8.23 6.75
CA SER A 271 -1.84 7.25 7.83
C SER A 271 -2.51 7.83 9.06
N TYR A 272 -3.38 7.04 9.69
CA TYR A 272 -4.01 7.37 10.94
C TYR A 272 -3.77 6.25 11.95
N SER A 273 -3.28 6.57 13.15
CA SER A 273 -2.91 5.59 14.20
C SER A 273 -3.84 5.63 15.42
N GLY A 274 -5.09 6.06 15.26
CA GLY A 274 -6.04 6.24 16.38
C GLY A 274 -5.82 7.53 17.18
N HIS A 275 -4.67 8.18 17.01
CA HIS A 275 -4.30 9.39 17.72
C HIS A 275 -3.68 10.45 16.81
N PHE A 276 -2.86 10.04 15.84
CA PHE A 276 -2.20 10.96 14.92
C PHE A 276 -2.58 10.65 13.49
N LEU A 277 -2.81 11.71 12.71
CA LEU A 277 -2.92 11.68 11.27
C LEU A 277 -1.59 12.18 10.68
N GLU A 278 -0.89 11.30 9.98
CA GLU A 278 0.38 11.56 9.32
C GLU A 278 0.19 11.56 7.80
N ILE A 279 0.93 12.45 7.13
CA ILE A 279 1.02 12.50 5.68
C ILE A 279 2.48 12.25 5.30
N LYS A 280 2.72 11.38 4.34
CA LYS A 280 4.04 11.20 3.72
C LYS A 280 3.96 11.44 2.23
N ILE A 281 4.98 12.09 1.69
CA ILE A 281 5.16 12.26 0.26
C ILE A 281 6.47 11.61 -0.11
N ASP A 282 6.43 10.64 -1.02
CA ASP A 282 7.60 9.88 -1.46
C ASP A 282 8.43 9.35 -0.27
N ASP A 283 7.73 8.75 0.70
CA ASP A 283 8.26 8.20 1.96
C ASP A 283 8.90 9.22 2.93
N GLU A 284 8.92 10.51 2.59
CA GLU A 284 9.33 11.57 3.51
C GLU A 284 8.16 11.98 4.42
N GLY A 285 8.34 11.80 5.74
CA GLY A 285 7.39 12.24 6.75
C GLY A 285 7.15 13.75 6.72
N ARG A 286 5.88 14.16 6.80
CA ARG A 286 5.41 15.55 6.88
C ARG A 286 4.59 15.75 8.19
N PRO A 287 3.96 16.91 8.47
CA PRO A 287 3.47 17.19 9.83
C PRO A 287 2.41 16.18 10.26
N SER A 288 2.48 15.77 11.53
CA SER A 288 1.45 14.96 12.18
C SER A 288 0.42 15.86 12.86
N TYR A 289 -0.86 15.51 12.70
CA TYR A 289 -1.97 16.21 13.33
C TYR A 289 -2.57 15.32 14.42
N GLU A 290 -2.81 15.88 15.59
CA GLU A 290 -3.46 15.17 16.69
C GLU A 290 -4.98 15.09 16.44
N ILE A 291 -5.49 13.86 16.31
CA ILE A 291 -6.90 13.55 16.10
C ILE A 291 -7.26 12.36 16.99
N LEU A 292 -7.83 12.67 18.15
CA LEU A 292 -8.11 11.68 19.19
C LEU A 292 -9.29 10.78 18.83
N ASN A 293 -9.05 9.46 18.78
CA ASN A 293 -10.06 8.41 18.83
C ASN A 293 -11.18 8.51 17.76
N LYS A 294 -10.90 9.08 16.59
CA LYS A 294 -11.84 9.11 15.48
C LYS A 294 -11.87 7.77 14.75
N LEU A 295 -13.04 7.46 14.20
CA LEU A 295 -13.25 6.29 13.36
C LEU A 295 -13.61 6.76 11.96
N PHE A 296 -12.64 6.73 11.05
CA PHE A 296 -12.86 7.11 9.66
C PHE A 296 -13.46 5.95 8.87
N LYS A 297 -14.41 6.27 7.99
CA LYS A 297 -15.17 5.32 7.16
C LYS A 297 -15.13 5.65 5.68
N GLY A 298 -14.90 6.90 5.32
CA GLY A 298 -14.79 7.34 3.93
C GLY A 298 -13.59 8.24 3.70
N LEU A 299 -12.97 8.05 2.54
CA LEU A 299 -11.97 8.95 1.96
C LEU A 299 -12.45 9.41 0.59
N TYR A 300 -12.44 10.72 0.38
CA TYR A 300 -12.79 11.37 -0.88
C TYR A 300 -11.65 12.25 -1.35
N LEU A 301 -11.55 12.41 -2.66
CA LEU A 301 -10.54 13.22 -3.32
C LEU A 301 -11.21 14.32 -4.15
N ALA A 302 -10.59 15.49 -4.17
CA ALA A 302 -10.98 16.59 -5.04
C ALA A 302 -9.78 17.41 -5.51
N LEU A 303 -10.02 18.16 -6.57
CA LEU A 303 -9.12 19.16 -7.14
C LEU A 303 -9.86 20.49 -7.22
N LEU A 304 -9.13 21.60 -7.20
CA LEU A 304 -9.71 22.91 -7.49
C LEU A 304 -9.88 23.13 -9.00
N THR A 305 -8.95 22.64 -9.82
CA THR A 305 -9.06 22.61 -11.28
C THR A 305 -8.22 21.49 -11.89
N GLY A 306 -8.58 21.05 -13.11
CA GLY A 306 -7.76 20.14 -13.90
C GLY A 306 -8.10 18.68 -13.68
N LYS A 307 -7.07 17.83 -13.68
CA LYS A 307 -7.20 16.37 -13.58
C LYS A 307 -6.14 15.79 -12.64
N VAL A 308 -6.50 14.71 -11.96
CA VAL A 308 -5.58 13.83 -11.24
C VAL A 308 -5.85 12.41 -11.72
N GLU A 309 -4.78 11.69 -12.01
CA GLU A 309 -4.80 10.30 -12.41
C GLU A 309 -4.15 9.49 -11.28
N ILE A 310 -4.92 8.59 -10.67
CA ILE A 310 -4.44 7.63 -9.69
C ILE A 310 -4.10 6.35 -10.46
N SER A 311 -2.80 6.04 -10.54
CA SER A 311 -2.30 4.87 -11.25
C SER A 311 -2.30 3.62 -10.38
N TYR A 312 -2.19 3.80 -9.06
CA TYR A 312 -2.25 2.73 -8.09
C TYR A 312 -2.71 3.29 -6.74
N GLY A 313 -3.42 2.47 -5.97
CA GLY A 313 -3.61 2.75 -4.57
C GLY A 313 -3.73 1.47 -3.77
N PHE A 314 -3.45 1.57 -2.49
CA PHE A 314 -3.59 0.48 -1.55
C PHE A 314 -3.99 1.02 -0.20
N PHE A 315 -4.81 0.28 0.51
CA PHE A 315 -5.07 0.56 1.90
C PHE A 315 -4.86 -0.69 2.74
N TYR A 316 -4.53 -0.50 4.02
CA TYR A 316 -4.55 -1.54 5.03
C TYR A 316 -4.93 -0.98 6.40
N CYS A 317 -5.53 -1.83 7.23
CA CYS A 317 -5.85 -1.55 8.62
C CYS A 317 -4.70 -1.98 9.53
N PHE A 318 -4.47 -1.24 10.61
CA PHE A 318 -3.44 -1.57 11.60
C PHE A 318 -3.83 -2.70 12.56
N ASP A 319 -5.11 -3.07 12.61
CA ASP A 319 -5.62 -4.17 13.42
C ASP A 319 -6.81 -4.86 12.72
N LYS A 320 -7.19 -6.04 13.23
CA LYS A 320 -8.32 -6.84 12.73
C LYS A 320 -9.63 -6.05 12.74
N ILE A 321 -10.38 -6.18 11.67
CA ILE A 321 -11.70 -5.56 11.49
C ILE A 321 -12.75 -6.33 12.30
N ASP A 322 -13.66 -5.63 12.96
CA ASP A 322 -14.92 -6.22 13.46
C ASP A 322 -15.91 -6.29 12.29
N CYS A 323 -16.10 -7.50 11.75
CA CYS A 323 -16.89 -7.77 10.55
C CYS A 323 -18.41 -7.63 10.73
N SER A 324 -18.88 -7.12 11.88
CA SER A 324 -20.30 -6.83 12.09
C SER A 324 -20.82 -5.60 11.32
N ALA A 325 -19.96 -4.85 10.63
CA ALA A 325 -20.31 -3.59 9.95
C ALA A 325 -20.17 -3.59 8.41
N THR A 326 -19.80 -4.70 7.76
CA THR A 326 -19.50 -4.74 6.32
C THR A 326 -20.75 -4.94 5.46
N ASN A 327 -21.70 -4.00 5.52
CA ASN A 327 -22.69 -3.80 4.47
C ASN A 327 -22.41 -2.46 3.78
N ALA A 328 -21.19 -2.27 3.29
CA ALA A 328 -20.87 -1.16 2.38
C ALA A 328 -21.17 -1.59 0.94
N PRO A 329 -21.95 -0.83 0.16
CA PRO A 329 -22.23 -1.17 -1.21
C PRO A 329 -20.95 -1.17 -2.06
N ILE A 330 -20.74 -2.28 -2.76
CA ILE A 330 -19.70 -2.42 -3.77
C ILE A 330 -19.95 -1.36 -4.86
N SER A 331 -19.00 -0.44 -5.06
CA SER A 331 -19.06 0.49 -6.20
C SER A 331 -19.00 -0.33 -7.48
N THR A 332 -20.11 -0.33 -8.23
CA THR A 332 -20.21 -0.96 -9.55
C THR A 332 -19.56 -0.07 -10.59
N LYS A 333 -18.36 -0.47 -11.01
CA LYS A 333 -17.68 -0.25 -12.31
C LYS A 333 -17.86 1.08 -13.05
N ALA A 334 -16.71 1.65 -13.42
CA ALA A 334 -16.58 2.56 -14.54
C ALA A 334 -16.81 1.85 -15.89
N THR A 335 -17.61 2.47 -16.75
CA THR A 335 -17.80 2.12 -18.15
C THR A 335 -16.50 2.40 -18.92
N SER A 336 -15.75 1.36 -19.30
CA SER A 336 -14.65 1.50 -20.25
C SER A 336 -15.20 1.56 -21.68
N VAL A 337 -15.27 2.75 -22.28
CA VAL A 337 -15.37 2.89 -23.74
C VAL A 337 -13.95 3.08 -24.26
N MET A 338 -13.29 1.96 -24.62
CA MET A 338 -12.14 2.02 -25.51
C MET A 338 -12.66 2.24 -26.94
N THR A 339 -12.62 3.48 -27.41
CA THR A 339 -12.69 3.76 -28.85
C THR A 339 -11.28 3.69 -29.39
N LYS A 340 -10.98 2.64 -30.17
CA LYS A 340 -9.80 2.60 -31.05
C LYS A 340 -9.86 3.78 -32.01
N THR A 341 -8.89 4.70 -31.93
CA THR A 341 -8.62 5.63 -33.04
C THR A 341 -7.33 5.20 -33.70
N SER A 342 -7.48 4.68 -34.91
CA SER A 342 -6.41 4.27 -35.81
C SER A 342 -5.57 5.49 -36.20
N SER A 343 -4.26 5.30 -36.19
CA SER A 343 -3.22 6.21 -36.68
C SER A 343 -3.47 6.62 -38.13
N VAL A 344 -3.41 7.94 -38.39
CA VAL A 344 -3.25 8.50 -39.73
C VAL A 344 -1.75 8.72 -39.95
N ALA A 345 -1.24 8.17 -41.05
CA ALA A 345 0.14 8.23 -41.51
C ALA A 345 0.58 9.66 -41.90
N PRO A 346 1.89 9.98 -41.90
CA PRO A 346 2.40 11.27 -42.38
C PRO A 346 2.37 11.35 -43.92
N PRO A 347 2.20 12.54 -44.51
CA PRO A 347 2.22 12.69 -45.95
C PRO A 347 3.66 12.63 -46.49
N GLU A 348 3.86 11.79 -47.49
CA GLU A 348 5.05 11.72 -48.34
C GLU A 348 5.23 13.04 -49.12
N THR A 349 6.38 13.67 -48.93
CA THR A 349 6.89 14.73 -49.81
C THR A 349 7.38 14.12 -51.11
N SER A 350 6.59 14.26 -52.18
CA SER A 350 7.04 14.04 -53.55
C SER A 350 7.83 15.24 -54.05
N ALA A 351 9.08 14.99 -54.40
CA ALA A 351 9.88 15.88 -55.23
C ALA A 351 9.32 15.89 -56.66
N ALA A 352 9.07 17.08 -57.20
CA ALA A 352 9.02 17.30 -58.64
C ALA A 352 9.63 18.67 -58.92
N SER A 353 10.73 18.65 -59.68
CA SER A 353 11.30 19.80 -60.35
C SER A 353 10.33 20.33 -61.41
N ILE A 354 10.38 21.64 -61.68
CA ILE A 354 10.56 22.21 -63.02
C ILE A 354 10.91 23.70 -62.91
N GLN A 355 11.75 24.07 -63.86
CA GLN A 355 12.43 25.32 -64.20
C GLN A 355 11.63 26.63 -64.21
N THR A 356 12.34 27.66 -63.75
CA THR A 356 12.65 28.95 -64.42
C THR A 356 11.52 29.75 -65.08
N THR A 357 11.35 30.99 -64.60
CA THR A 357 11.08 32.13 -65.50
C THR A 357 11.68 33.41 -64.92
N LEU A 358 12.43 34.10 -65.77
CA LEU A 358 12.97 35.45 -65.58
C LEU A 358 11.86 36.49 -65.50
N THR A 359 12.12 37.56 -64.73
CA THR A 359 12.05 39.01 -65.06
C THR A 359 12.02 39.79 -63.73
N ALA A 360 12.49 41.02 -63.56
CA ALA A 360 13.37 41.93 -64.28
C ALA A 360 13.61 43.13 -63.32
N GLU A 361 14.70 43.86 -63.59
CA GLU A 361 15.05 45.23 -63.14
C GLU A 361 15.36 45.51 -61.67
#